data_AF-A0A4Q9DKA1-F1
#
_entry.id   AF-A0A4Q9DKA1-F1
#
_cell.length_a   1.000
_cell.length_b   1.000
_cell.length_c   1.000
_cell.angle_alpha   90.00
_cell.angle_beta   90.00
_cell.angle_gamma   90.00
#
_symmetry.space_group_name_H-M   'P 1'
#
loop_
_entity.id
_entity.type
_entity.pdbx_description
1 polymer ?
#
loop_
_entity_poly.entity_id
_entity_poly.type
_entity_poly.pdbx_seq_one_letter_code
_entity_poly.pdbx_strand_id
1 'polypeptide(L)' 'MVGKYPLLKEPDKTMFVFEKSGKYYGHIIKNKTDKKPAKFVFETQTFDSLDELKAEYPELKDSAN' A
#
# COMPACT_ATOMS: atom_id res chain seq x y z
N MET A 1 -8.41 -3.22 -8.31
CA MET A 1 -7.28 -2.43 -7.79
C MET A 1 -7.59 -0.99 -8.09
N VAL A 2 -7.63 -0.13 -7.07
CA VAL A 2 -7.96 1.31 -7.22
C VAL A 2 -6.72 2.20 -7.22
N GLY A 3 -5.58 1.72 -6.72
CA GLY A 3 -4.33 2.45 -6.77
C GLY A 3 -3.16 1.66 -6.17
N LYS A 4 -1.95 2.19 -6.30
CA LYS A 4 -0.78 1.75 -5.52
C LYS A 4 0.09 2.94 -5.17
N TYR A 5 0.79 2.84 -4.05
CA TYR A 5 1.74 3.85 -3.62
C TYR A 5 2.86 3.22 -2.77
N PRO A 6 4.09 3.77 -2.82
CA PRO A 6 5.16 3.39 -1.90
C PRO A 6 4.79 3.77 -0.46
N LEU A 7 5.15 2.95 0.53
CA LEU A 7 4.86 3.24 1.94
C LEU A 7 5.89 4.20 2.55
N LEU A 8 5.43 5.20 3.30
CA LEU A 8 6.29 6.19 3.96
C LEU A 8 7.25 5.55 4.96
N LYS A 9 6.73 4.65 5.81
CA LYS A 9 7.53 3.97 6.85
C LYS A 9 8.38 2.84 6.29
N GLU A 10 8.00 2.30 5.13
CA GLU A 10 8.61 1.10 4.54
C GLU A 10 8.86 1.31 3.04
N PRO A 11 9.90 2.08 2.67
CA PRO A 11 10.14 2.48 1.28
C PRO A 11 10.50 1.30 0.35
N ASP A 12 10.92 0.16 0.92
CA ASP A 12 11.13 -1.08 0.18
C ASP A 12 9.83 -1.87 -0.07
N LYS A 13 8.69 -1.32 0.33
CA LYS A 13 7.36 -1.92 0.15
C LYS A 13 6.41 -0.98 -0.57
N THR A 14 5.55 -1.59 -1.36
CA THR A 14 4.48 -0.90 -2.09
C THR A 14 3.14 -1.38 -1.56
N MET A 15 2.27 -0.42 -1.24
CA MET A 15 0.86 -0.67 -0.94
C MET A 15 0.07 -0.72 -2.24
N PHE A 16 -0.72 -1.76 -2.43
CA PHE A 16 -1.69 -1.92 -3.51
C PHE A 16 -3.08 -1.82 -2.92
N VAL A 17 -3.85 -0.78 -3.26
CA VAL A 17 -5.19 -0.58 -2.74
C VAL A 17 -6.21 -1.25 -3.66
N PHE A 18 -7.14 -1.96 -3.04
CA PHE A 18 -8.28 -2.61 -3.66
C PHE A 18 -9.57 -2.09 -3.01
N GLU A 19 -10.62 -2.04 -3.82
CA GLU A 19 -11.97 -1.74 -3.36
C GLU A 19 -12.82 -2.99 -3.58
N LYS A 20 -13.63 -3.32 -2.58
CA LYS A 20 -14.57 -4.45 -2.62
C LYS A 20 -15.83 -4.05 -1.86
N SER A 21 -16.92 -3.93 -2.61
CA SER A 21 -18.25 -3.63 -2.06
C SER A 21 -18.28 -2.31 -1.27
N GLY A 22 -17.59 -1.29 -1.77
CA GLY A 22 -17.50 0.03 -1.13
C GLY A 22 -16.49 0.15 0.01
N LYS A 23 -15.82 -0.96 0.40
CA LYS A 23 -14.74 -0.97 1.39
C LYS A 23 -13.38 -1.03 0.71
N TYR A 24 -12.36 -0.48 1.37
CA TYR A 24 -10.99 -0.41 0.87
C TYR A 24 -10.06 -1.30 1.68
N TYR A 25 -9.17 -2.03 1.03
CA TYR A 25 -8.12 -2.79 1.70
C TYR A 25 -6.85 -2.78 0.87
N GLY A 26 -5.73 -3.04 1.53
CA GLY A 26 -4.40 -2.89 0.98
C GLY A 26 -3.64 -4.20 0.95
N HIS A 27 -2.92 -4.50 -0.13
CA HIS A 27 -1.88 -5.52 -0.16
C HIS A 27 -0.52 -4.85 -0.11
N ILE A 28 0.24 -5.13 0.95
CA ILE A 28 1.62 -4.69 1.08
C ILE A 28 2.51 -5.73 0.42
N ILE A 29 3.23 -5.29 -0.59
CA ILE A 29 4.17 -6.13 -1.35
C ILE A 29 5.57 -5.57 -1.16
N LYS A 30 6.50 -6.42 -0.74
CA LYS A 30 7.92 -6.09 -0.70
C LYS A 30 8.45 -6.07 -2.13
N ASN A 31 9.12 -4.99 -2.50
CA ASN A 31 9.61 -4.76 -3.84
C ASN A 31 10.64 -5.82 -4.25
N LYS A 32 10.66 -6.15 -5.54
CA LYS A 32 11.68 -7.02 -6.12
C LYS A 32 13.04 -6.34 -5.98
N THR A 33 14.05 -7.11 -5.58
CA THR A 33 15.46 -6.71 -5.68
C THR A 33 16.15 -7.58 -6.72
N ASP A 34 17.39 -7.23 -7.13
CA ASP A 34 18.18 -8.04 -8.07
C ASP A 34 18.32 -9.51 -7.63
N LYS A 35 18.20 -9.76 -6.32
CA LYS A 35 18.41 -11.08 -5.71
C LYS A 35 17.11 -11.77 -5.28
N LYS A 36 15.96 -11.08 -5.20
CA LYS A 36 14.72 -11.65 -4.66
C LYS A 36 13.49 -11.15 -5.40
N PRO A 37 12.53 -12.02 -5.79
CA PRO A 37 11.29 -11.60 -6.42
C PRO A 37 10.45 -10.75 -5.45
N ALA A 38 9.51 -9.97 -6.01
CA ALA A 38 8.52 -9.27 -5.21
C ALA A 38 7.70 -10.28 -4.40
N LYS A 39 7.47 -9.98 -3.13
CA LYS A 39 6.80 -10.92 -2.21
C LYS A 39 5.64 -10.23 -1.51
N PHE A 40 4.47 -10.85 -1.58
CA PHE A 40 3.33 -10.44 -0.76
C PHE A 40 3.69 -10.58 0.72
N VAL A 41 3.56 -9.49 1.47
CA VAL A 41 3.91 -9.42 2.88
C VAL A 41 2.66 -9.55 3.72
N PHE A 42 1.63 -8.76 3.41
CA PHE A 42 0.48 -8.59 4.28
C PHE A 42 -0.73 -8.03 3.53
N GLU A 43 -1.93 -8.46 3.90
CA GLU A 43 -3.19 -7.81 3.52
C GLU A 43 -3.69 -7.04 4.74
N THR A 44 -4.00 -5.76 4.56
CA THR A 44 -4.56 -4.93 5.62
C THR A 44 -5.99 -5.35 5.93
N GLN A 45 -6.48 -4.94 7.10
CA GLN A 45 -7.91 -4.92 7.35
C GLN A 45 -8.66 -4.09 6.29
N THR A 46 -9.96 -4.33 6.18
CA THR A 46 -10.86 -3.49 5.38
C THR A 46 -11.20 -2.21 6.12
N PHE A 47 -11.15 -1.10 5.41
CA PHE A 47 -11.50 0.24 5.85
C PHE A 47 -12.74 0.71 5.10
N ASP A 48 -13.48 1.65 5.69
CA ASP A 48 -14.68 2.20 5.05
C ASP A 48 -14.34 3.33 4.07
N SER A 49 -13.12 3.88 4.16
CA SER A 49 -12.62 4.89 3.22
C SER A 49 -11.14 4.72 2.87
N LEU A 50 -10.74 5.30 1.73
CA LEU A 50 -9.36 5.35 1.28
C LEU A 50 -8.49 6.24 2.19
N ASP A 51 -9.07 7.26 2.80
CA ASP A 51 -8.39 8.18 3.73
C ASP A 51 -7.99 7.48 5.03
N GLU A 52 -8.85 6.62 5.60
CA GLU A 52 -8.52 5.80 6.77
C GLU A 52 -7.35 4.85 6.47
N LEU A 53 -7.40 4.18 5.32
CA LEU A 53 -6.33 3.29 4.88
C LEU A 53 -5.01 4.06 4.74
N LYS A 54 -5.05 5.26 4.13
CA LYS A 54 -3.87 6.13 3.98
C LYS A 54 -3.40 6.75 5.29
N ALA A 55 -4.26 6.92 6.29
CA ALA A 55 -3.86 7.39 7.62
C ALA A 55 -3.03 6.33 8.36
N GLU A 56 -3.47 5.07 8.31
CA GLU A 56 -2.75 3.94 8.91
C GLU A 56 -1.48 3.58 8.11
N TYR A 57 -1.60 3.60 6.79
CA TYR A 57 -0.54 3.28 5.84
C TYR A 57 -0.24 4.47 4.94
N PRO A 58 0.48 5.49 5.47
CA PRO A 58 0.78 6.71 4.73
C PRO A 58 1.64 6.43 3.51
N GLU A 59 1.31 7.12 2.42
CA GLU A 59 2.09 7.13 1.21
C GLU A 59 3.41 7.88 1.41
N LEU A 60 4.50 7.35 0.85
CA LEU A 60 5.76 8.06 0.67
C LEU A 60 5.52 9.13 -0.40
N LYS A 61 4.84 10.21 -0.02
CA LYS A 61 4.82 11.43 -0.80
C LYS A 61 6.22 12.01 -0.73
N ASP A 62 6.93 11.99 -1.86
CA ASP A 62 7.97 12.97 -2.10
C ASP A 62 7.31 14.34 -1.90
N SER A 63 7.60 15.00 -0.78
CA SER A 63 7.26 16.41 -0.60
C SER A 63 8.10 17.22 -1.60
N ALA A 64 7.65 17.22 -2.84
CA ALA A 64 8.14 18.07 -3.92
C ALA A 64 6.93 18.73 -4.58
N ASN A 65 6.31 19.67 -3.87
CA ASN A 65 5.76 20.88 -4.47
C ASN A 65 5.66 21.99 -3.44
#